data_AF-A0A970WRR7-F1
#
_entry.id   AF-A0A970WRR7-F1
#
_cell.length_a   1.000
_cell.length_b   1.000
_cell.length_c   1.000
_cell.angle_alpha   90.00
_cell.angle_beta   90.00
_cell.angle_gamma   90.00
#
_symmetry.space_group_name_H-M   'P 1'
#
loop_
_entity.id
_entity.type
_entity.pdbx_description
1 polymer ?
#
loop_
_entity_poly.entity_id
_entity_poly.type
_entity_poly.pdbx_seq_one_letter_code
_entity_poly.pdbx_strand_id
1 'polypeptide(L)'
;MKKLITLILMMGFLGSFAQEPIEVKIEERPSSQGVVPAFEVVVPQATEKDAIDLWKKTIMPRGLLKKNPKMEKVKDEWIVRDLVISDITTMPVNVYTQVSTFPGNIYVRVFLQSEGGFIGSRGSAQNTVDAASQFVRNYAVDLYKLAVEKELKQEENKLKAAENDLKKMQRKNKSFNKKVNDAQKEQSTLSEEVRQKEEFLRNSAETIELEPGDGKKTQKEILEKELKSSEKELKKAKKVQSKYERKISKIKRQEREKEDEISKQKDKVKEVETKLKNIR
;
A
#
# COMPACT_ATOMS: atom_id res chain seq x y z
N MET A 1 -26.18 -19.08 34.71
CA MET A 1 -27.12 -19.52 33.64
C MET A 1 -28.13 -18.40 33.48
N LYS A 2 -28.10 -17.56 32.46
CA LYS A 2 -28.54 -17.87 31.09
C LYS A 2 -27.63 -17.13 30.10
N LYS A 3 -26.99 -17.91 29.22
CA LYS A 3 -26.35 -17.43 28.00
C LYS A 3 -27.43 -17.08 26.98
N LEU A 4 -26.98 -16.51 25.85
CA LEU A 4 -27.67 -16.33 24.57
C LEU A 4 -28.50 -15.06 24.42
N ILE A 5 -27.96 -14.09 23.67
CA ILE A 5 -28.44 -13.63 22.34
C ILE A 5 -27.82 -12.27 22.07
N THR A 6 -26.71 -12.23 21.33
CA THR A 6 -26.36 -11.13 20.40
C THR A 6 -25.20 -11.60 19.52
N LEU A 7 -25.51 -12.61 18.71
CA LEU A 7 -24.78 -12.93 17.48
C LEU A 7 -25.82 -12.76 16.37
N ILE A 8 -25.41 -12.28 15.19
CA ILE A 8 -26.23 -11.91 14.01
C ILE A 8 -26.50 -10.40 13.93
N LEU A 9 -25.49 -9.62 13.51
CA LEU A 9 -25.64 -8.57 12.47
C LEU A 9 -24.27 -8.00 12.03
N MET A 10 -23.41 -8.85 11.50
CA MET A 10 -22.36 -8.43 10.54
C MET A 10 -22.26 -9.55 9.51
N MET A 11 -23.39 -9.86 8.88
CA MET A 11 -23.38 -10.55 7.59
C MET A 11 -22.65 -9.63 6.64
N GLY A 12 -21.52 -10.11 6.15
CA GLY A 12 -20.63 -9.35 5.29
C GLY A 12 -21.40 -8.75 4.13
N PHE A 13 -21.21 -7.44 3.94
CA PHE A 13 -21.15 -6.89 2.59
C PHE A 13 -19.90 -7.47 1.91
N LEU A 14 -19.94 -8.75 1.58
CA LEU A 14 -19.24 -9.25 0.41
C LEU A 14 -20.01 -8.65 -0.76
N GLY A 15 -19.68 -7.40 -1.09
CA GLY A 15 -20.04 -6.87 -2.40
C GLY A 15 -19.46 -7.84 -3.41
N SER A 16 -20.32 -8.68 -4.00
CA SER A 16 -19.99 -9.34 -5.25
C SER A 16 -19.73 -8.23 -6.24
N PHE A 17 -18.46 -7.87 -6.42
CA PHE A 17 -18.03 -7.20 -7.63
C PHE A 17 -18.30 -8.18 -8.76
N ALA A 18 -19.51 -8.12 -9.33
CA ALA A 18 -19.79 -8.73 -10.61
C ALA A 18 -18.83 -8.07 -11.60
N GLN A 19 -17.75 -8.76 -11.93
CA GLN A 19 -16.83 -8.29 -12.96
C GLN A 19 -17.61 -8.31 -14.27
N GLU A 20 -17.71 -7.16 -14.93
CA GLU A 20 -18.25 -7.12 -16.29
C GLU A 20 -17.39 -8.04 -17.18
N PRO A 21 -18.01 -8.96 -17.92
CA PRO A 21 -17.27 -9.86 -18.79
C PRO A 21 -16.55 -9.05 -19.87
N ILE A 22 -15.29 -9.43 -20.14
CA ILE A 22 -14.54 -8.85 -21.27
C ILE A 22 -15.16 -9.41 -22.55
N GLU A 23 -15.93 -8.55 -23.22
CA GLU A 23 -16.62 -8.83 -24.47
C GLU A 23 -16.04 -7.94 -25.59
N VAL A 24 -15.83 -8.54 -26.76
CA VAL A 24 -15.42 -7.81 -27.97
C VAL A 24 -16.63 -7.62 -28.84
N LYS A 25 -16.92 -6.36 -29.19
CA LYS A 25 -18.00 -5.99 -30.10
C LYS A 25 -17.40 -5.55 -31.42
N ILE A 26 -18.04 -5.91 -32.52
CA ILE A 26 -17.68 -5.44 -33.85
C ILE A 26 -18.64 -4.32 -34.21
N GLU A 27 -18.14 -3.08 -34.22
CA GLU A 27 -18.95 -1.88 -34.47
C GLU A 27 -18.30 -1.00 -35.52
N GLU A 28 -19.11 -0.34 -36.35
CA GLU A 28 -18.64 0.68 -37.29
C GLU A 28 -18.15 1.92 -36.51
N ARG A 29 -16.87 2.26 -36.67
CA ARG A 29 -16.22 3.36 -35.94
C ARG A 29 -15.41 4.24 -36.90
N PRO A 30 -15.27 5.54 -36.61
CA PRO A 30 -14.43 6.43 -37.41
C PRO A 30 -12.94 6.09 -37.25
N SER A 31 -12.23 6.09 -38.36
CA SER A 31 -10.77 5.91 -38.43
C SER A 31 -10.15 6.86 -39.47
N SER A 32 -8.82 6.87 -39.59
CA SER A 32 -8.14 7.53 -40.72
C SER A 32 -8.51 6.96 -42.10
N GLN A 33 -9.16 5.79 -42.15
CA GLN A 33 -9.62 5.13 -43.38
C GLN A 33 -11.13 5.31 -43.63
N GLY A 34 -11.81 6.16 -42.86
CA GLY A 34 -13.25 6.36 -42.91
C GLY A 34 -14.00 5.62 -41.80
N VAL A 35 -15.30 5.43 -41.97
CA VAL A 35 -16.14 4.63 -41.06
C VAL A 35 -16.04 3.18 -41.48
N VAL A 36 -15.44 2.36 -40.62
CA VAL A 36 -15.07 0.96 -40.89
C VAL A 36 -15.27 0.11 -39.63
N PRO A 37 -15.41 -1.22 -39.75
CA PRO A 37 -15.61 -2.07 -38.59
C PRO A 37 -14.37 -2.12 -37.70
N ALA A 38 -14.62 -1.98 -36.40
CA ALA A 38 -13.63 -2.06 -35.34
C ALA A 38 -13.97 -3.19 -34.38
N PHE A 39 -12.96 -3.93 -33.94
CA PHE A 39 -13.03 -4.78 -32.76
C PHE A 39 -12.85 -3.90 -31.53
N GLU A 40 -13.95 -3.59 -30.87
CA GLU A 40 -14.01 -2.73 -29.69
C GLU A 40 -14.13 -3.55 -28.41
N VAL A 41 -13.31 -3.21 -27.42
CA VAL A 41 -13.32 -3.84 -26.10
C VAL A 41 -13.14 -2.79 -25.01
N VAL A 42 -13.91 -2.93 -23.93
CA VAL A 42 -13.81 -2.09 -22.73
C VAL A 42 -12.89 -2.77 -21.73
N VAL A 43 -11.88 -2.04 -21.24
CA VAL A 43 -10.91 -2.56 -20.28
C VAL A 43 -10.92 -1.69 -19.02
N PRO A 44 -11.36 -2.21 -17.87
CA PRO A 44 -11.35 -1.47 -16.62
C PRO A 44 -9.94 -1.19 -16.11
N GLN A 45 -9.77 -0.03 -15.46
CA GLN A 45 -8.57 0.41 -14.73
C GLN A 45 -7.26 0.48 -15.53
N ALA A 46 -7.27 0.06 -16.78
CA ALA A 46 -6.14 0.21 -17.68
C ALA A 46 -5.96 1.67 -18.09
N THR A 47 -4.75 2.00 -18.52
CA THR A 47 -4.39 3.32 -19.03
C THR A 47 -4.03 3.21 -20.51
N GLU A 48 -4.20 4.30 -21.27
CA GLU A 48 -3.76 4.37 -22.67
C GLU A 48 -2.30 3.92 -22.83
N LYS A 49 -1.42 4.41 -21.94
CA LYS A 49 -0.01 4.05 -21.97
C LYS A 49 0.19 2.54 -21.85
N ASP A 50 -0.47 1.91 -20.89
CA ASP A 50 -0.35 0.46 -20.68
C ASP A 50 -0.96 -0.35 -21.81
N ALA A 51 -2.08 0.13 -22.36
CA ALA A 51 -2.72 -0.46 -23.52
C ALA A 51 -1.75 -0.49 -24.71
N ILE A 52 -1.17 0.65 -25.07
CA ILE A 52 -0.25 0.75 -26.20
C ILE A 52 1.07 -0.01 -25.94
N ASP A 53 1.63 0.08 -24.73
CA ASP A 53 2.86 -0.63 -24.37
C ASP A 53 2.67 -2.15 -24.44
N LEU A 54 1.54 -2.67 -23.95
CA LEU A 54 1.21 -4.10 -24.04
C LEU A 54 0.90 -4.49 -25.49
N TRP A 55 0.09 -3.69 -26.20
CA TRP A 55 -0.31 -3.98 -27.58
C TRP A 55 0.89 -4.11 -28.49
N LYS A 56 1.85 -3.17 -28.37
CA LYS A 56 3.12 -3.23 -29.08
C LYS A 56 3.89 -4.51 -28.77
N LYS A 57 3.87 -5.01 -27.53
CA LYS A 57 4.52 -6.31 -27.21
C LYS A 57 3.74 -7.50 -27.78
N THR A 58 2.42 -7.39 -27.85
CA THR A 58 1.51 -8.45 -28.31
C THR A 58 1.61 -8.67 -29.81
N ILE A 59 1.54 -7.61 -30.62
CA ILE A 59 1.44 -7.75 -32.08
C ILE A 59 2.79 -7.74 -32.80
N MET A 60 3.83 -7.21 -32.17
CA MET A 60 5.13 -7.06 -32.83
C MET A 60 5.90 -8.38 -32.86
N PRO A 61 6.55 -8.73 -33.99
CA PRO A 61 7.33 -9.94 -34.09
C PRO A 61 8.51 -9.93 -33.10
N ARG A 62 8.78 -11.09 -32.48
CA ARG A 62 9.89 -11.29 -31.54
C ARG A 62 11.11 -11.83 -32.31
N GLY A 63 12.21 -11.07 -32.36
CA GLY A 63 13.47 -11.52 -32.97
C GLY A 63 14.46 -10.39 -33.27
N LEU A 64 15.76 -10.68 -33.21
CA LEU A 64 16.87 -9.72 -33.44
C LEU A 64 17.17 -9.46 -34.93
N LEU A 65 16.60 -10.23 -35.85
CA LEU A 65 17.11 -10.36 -37.22
C LEU A 65 16.20 -9.79 -38.32
N LYS A 66 15.03 -9.23 -37.99
CA LYS A 66 14.17 -8.55 -38.97
C LYS A 66 13.97 -7.09 -38.57
N LYS A 67 13.92 -6.21 -39.58
CA LYS A 67 13.53 -4.82 -39.43
C LYS A 67 12.07 -4.82 -38.95
N ASN A 68 11.87 -4.74 -37.64
CA ASN A 68 10.54 -4.80 -37.07
C ASN A 68 9.69 -3.65 -37.63
N PRO A 69 8.43 -3.91 -38.05
CA PRO A 69 7.56 -2.86 -38.55
C PRO A 69 7.43 -1.76 -37.48
N LYS A 70 7.41 -0.49 -37.89
CA LYS A 70 7.35 0.60 -36.93
C LYS A 70 5.89 0.85 -36.56
N MET A 71 5.62 0.96 -35.26
CA MET A 71 4.35 1.50 -34.78
C MET A 71 4.45 3.02 -34.76
N GLU A 72 3.65 3.67 -35.60
CA GLU A 72 3.64 5.12 -35.76
C GLU A 72 2.35 5.70 -35.21
N LYS A 73 2.48 6.76 -34.39
CA LYS A 73 1.31 7.49 -33.90
C LYS A 73 0.95 8.57 -34.93
N VAL A 74 -0.25 8.49 -35.47
CA VAL A 74 -0.82 9.47 -36.41
C VAL A 74 -2.11 9.99 -35.78
N LYS A 75 -2.09 11.23 -35.30
CA LYS A 75 -3.19 11.82 -34.51
C LYS A 75 -3.54 10.94 -33.29
N ASP A 76 -4.73 10.37 -33.27
CA ASP A 76 -5.31 9.50 -32.26
C ASP A 76 -5.16 7.99 -32.57
N GLU A 77 -4.47 7.64 -33.66
CA GLU A 77 -4.27 6.27 -34.09
C GLU A 77 -2.80 5.83 -33.96
N TRP A 78 -2.60 4.57 -33.57
CA TRP A 78 -1.35 3.86 -33.71
C TRP A 78 -1.46 2.90 -34.88
N ILE A 79 -0.56 3.07 -35.86
CA ILE A 79 -0.61 2.36 -37.13
C ILE A 79 0.62 1.47 -37.24
N VAL A 80 0.38 0.20 -37.59
CA VAL A 80 1.42 -0.77 -37.97
C VAL A 80 1.03 -1.35 -39.33
N ARG A 81 1.94 -1.35 -40.29
CA ARG A 81 1.69 -1.83 -41.65
C ARG A 81 2.36 -3.17 -41.92
N ASP A 82 1.78 -3.91 -42.87
CA ASP A 82 2.31 -5.16 -43.41
C ASP A 82 2.68 -6.19 -42.33
N LEU A 83 1.82 -6.31 -41.32
CA LEU A 83 2.04 -7.17 -40.16
C LEU A 83 1.33 -8.51 -40.35
N VAL A 84 2.03 -9.62 -40.13
CA VAL A 84 1.40 -10.95 -40.04
C VAL A 84 1.14 -11.27 -38.56
N ILE A 85 -0.13 -11.29 -38.17
CA ILE A 85 -0.57 -11.77 -36.84
C ILE A 85 -1.07 -13.19 -37.03
N SER A 86 -0.19 -14.18 -36.84
CA SER A 86 -0.46 -15.59 -37.15
C SER A 86 -1.69 -16.17 -36.42
N ASP A 87 -2.05 -15.60 -35.27
CA ASP A 87 -3.24 -16.01 -34.50
C ASP A 87 -4.55 -15.56 -35.17
N ILE A 88 -4.50 -14.62 -36.11
CA ILE A 88 -5.67 -14.08 -36.84
C ILE A 88 -5.64 -14.55 -38.30
N THR A 89 -4.50 -14.40 -38.98
CA THR A 89 -4.37 -14.63 -40.42
C THR A 89 -2.93 -14.91 -40.82
N THR A 90 -2.76 -15.63 -41.93
CA THR A 90 -1.46 -15.86 -42.59
C THR A 90 -1.07 -14.75 -43.56
N MET A 91 -2.02 -13.88 -43.92
CA MET A 91 -1.79 -12.75 -44.83
C MET A 91 -1.38 -11.50 -44.06
N PRO A 92 -0.53 -10.62 -44.63
CA PRO A 92 -0.22 -9.33 -44.02
C PRO A 92 -1.48 -8.47 -43.83
N VAL A 93 -1.55 -7.77 -42.71
CA VAL A 93 -2.61 -6.81 -42.39
C VAL A 93 -2.02 -5.47 -41.94
N ASN A 94 -2.72 -4.39 -42.26
CA ASN A 94 -2.52 -3.11 -41.62
C ASN A 94 -3.38 -3.04 -40.36
N VAL A 95 -2.75 -2.70 -39.24
CA VAL A 95 -3.39 -2.58 -37.93
C VAL A 95 -3.47 -1.12 -37.57
N TYR A 96 -4.67 -0.65 -37.29
CA TYR A 96 -4.93 0.68 -36.74
C TYR A 96 -5.52 0.49 -35.35
N THR A 97 -5.04 1.26 -34.38
CA THR A 97 -5.48 1.13 -32.99
C THR A 97 -5.82 2.49 -32.43
N GLN A 98 -6.98 2.62 -31.80
CA GLN A 98 -7.38 3.81 -31.05
C GLN A 98 -7.63 3.43 -29.60
N VAL A 99 -7.29 4.33 -28.69
CA VAL A 99 -7.61 4.17 -27.26
C VAL A 99 -8.31 5.42 -26.77
N SER A 100 -9.55 5.27 -26.30
CA SER A 100 -10.31 6.35 -25.68
C SER A 100 -10.38 6.13 -24.18
N THR A 101 -10.10 7.18 -23.39
CA THR A 101 -10.10 7.10 -21.91
C THR A 101 -11.37 7.70 -21.34
N PHE A 102 -12.02 6.96 -20.45
CA PHE A 102 -13.17 7.40 -19.66
C PHE A 102 -12.89 7.16 -18.17
N PRO A 103 -13.63 7.80 -17.25
CA PRO A 103 -13.47 7.53 -15.82
C PRO A 103 -13.62 6.03 -15.52
N GLY A 104 -12.56 5.42 -15.00
CA GLY A 104 -12.53 4.01 -14.59
C GLY A 104 -12.25 2.99 -15.69
N ASN A 105 -12.42 3.32 -16.98
CA ASN A 105 -12.31 2.37 -18.09
C ASN A 105 -11.64 3.01 -19.33
N ILE A 106 -11.00 2.19 -20.15
CA ILE A 106 -10.60 2.57 -21.52
C ILE A 106 -11.38 1.76 -22.53
N TYR A 107 -11.54 2.32 -23.73
CA TYR A 107 -12.06 1.63 -24.90
C TYR A 107 -10.90 1.45 -25.86
N VAL A 108 -10.57 0.20 -26.18
CA VAL A 108 -9.58 -0.13 -27.19
C VAL A 108 -10.33 -0.54 -28.45
N ARG A 109 -10.04 0.14 -29.56
CA ARG A 109 -10.57 -0.17 -30.88
C ARG A 109 -9.44 -0.62 -31.78
N VAL A 110 -9.60 -1.80 -32.37
CA VAL A 110 -8.63 -2.38 -33.30
C VAL A 110 -9.30 -2.53 -34.66
N PHE A 111 -8.71 -1.91 -35.67
CA PHE A 111 -9.12 -2.05 -37.06
C PHE A 111 -8.06 -2.86 -37.80
N LEU A 112 -8.50 -3.92 -38.49
CA LEU A 112 -7.63 -4.84 -39.20
C LEU A 112 -7.97 -4.81 -40.68
N GLN A 113 -7.06 -4.30 -41.50
CA GLN A 113 -7.23 -4.19 -42.94
C GLN A 113 -6.36 -5.22 -43.65
N SER A 114 -6.99 -6.10 -44.43
CA SER A 114 -6.36 -7.04 -45.35
C SER A 114 -6.45 -6.55 -46.80
N GLU A 115 -5.84 -7.25 -47.75
CA GLU A 115 -6.01 -6.96 -49.18
C GLU A 115 -7.48 -7.00 -49.63
N GLY A 116 -8.31 -7.86 -49.01
CA GLY A 116 -9.75 -7.98 -49.30
C GLY A 116 -10.64 -6.95 -48.60
N GLY A 117 -10.05 -5.97 -47.90
CA GLY A 117 -10.78 -4.99 -47.08
C GLY A 117 -10.64 -5.25 -45.58
N PHE A 118 -11.51 -4.60 -44.79
CA PHE A 118 -11.48 -4.69 -43.33
C PHE A 118 -12.08 -6.00 -42.83
N ILE A 119 -11.35 -6.66 -41.92
CA ILE A 119 -11.86 -7.83 -41.21
C ILE A 119 -13.03 -7.38 -40.33
N GLY A 120 -14.16 -8.07 -40.44
CA GLY A 120 -15.42 -7.71 -39.77
C GLY A 120 -16.41 -7.02 -40.70
N SER A 121 -16.00 -6.63 -41.92
CA SER A 121 -16.92 -6.17 -42.96
C SER A 121 -17.74 -7.32 -43.53
N ARG A 122 -18.88 -7.00 -44.15
CA ARG A 122 -19.73 -7.97 -44.86
C ARG A 122 -18.91 -8.75 -45.90
N GLY A 123 -18.93 -10.08 -45.81
CA GLY A 123 -18.16 -10.97 -46.69
C GLY A 123 -16.80 -11.41 -46.13
N SER A 124 -16.40 -10.91 -44.94
CA SER A 124 -15.24 -11.44 -44.22
C SER A 124 -15.42 -12.93 -43.91
N ALA A 125 -14.33 -13.70 -43.98
CA ALA A 125 -14.35 -15.10 -43.60
C ALA A 125 -14.58 -15.23 -42.07
N GLN A 126 -15.61 -15.98 -41.68
CA GLN A 126 -16.06 -16.05 -40.28
C GLN A 126 -14.96 -16.52 -39.33
N ASN A 127 -14.17 -17.52 -39.73
CA ASN A 127 -13.03 -18.01 -38.96
C ASN A 127 -12.00 -16.91 -38.66
N THR A 128 -11.73 -16.02 -39.61
CA THR A 128 -10.81 -14.89 -39.41
C THR A 128 -11.40 -13.84 -38.48
N VAL A 129 -12.72 -13.59 -38.56
CA VAL A 129 -13.42 -12.69 -37.65
C VAL A 129 -13.42 -13.24 -36.21
N ASP A 130 -13.71 -14.52 -36.04
CA ASP A 130 -13.71 -15.17 -34.71
C ASP A 130 -12.31 -15.19 -34.10
N ALA A 131 -11.29 -15.47 -34.92
CA ALA A 131 -9.89 -15.43 -34.50
C ALA A 131 -9.45 -14.01 -34.07
N ALA A 132 -9.84 -12.98 -34.82
CA ALA A 132 -9.58 -11.58 -34.46
C ALA A 132 -10.29 -11.19 -33.15
N SER A 133 -11.57 -11.55 -33.00
CA SER A 133 -12.33 -11.32 -31.76
C SER A 133 -11.68 -12.00 -30.56
N GLN A 134 -11.28 -13.27 -30.69
CA GLN A 134 -10.60 -13.99 -29.61
C GLN A 134 -9.24 -13.38 -29.28
N PHE A 135 -8.48 -12.96 -30.30
CA PHE A 135 -7.18 -12.31 -30.12
C PHE A 135 -7.30 -10.99 -29.35
N VAL A 136 -8.23 -10.12 -29.76
CA VAL A 136 -8.49 -8.83 -29.09
C VAL A 136 -9.01 -9.07 -27.67
N ARG A 137 -9.85 -10.09 -27.47
CA ARG A 137 -10.33 -10.48 -26.13
C ARG A 137 -9.18 -10.91 -25.23
N ASN A 138 -8.30 -11.79 -25.70
CA ASN A 138 -7.14 -12.26 -24.93
C ASN A 138 -6.22 -11.10 -24.55
N TYR A 139 -5.95 -10.20 -25.50
CA TYR A 139 -5.20 -8.98 -25.23
C TYR A 139 -5.86 -8.12 -24.14
N ALA A 140 -7.18 -7.91 -24.21
CA ALA A 140 -7.92 -7.14 -23.21
C ALA A 140 -7.89 -7.79 -21.82
N VAL A 141 -7.97 -9.12 -21.76
CA VAL A 141 -7.81 -9.91 -20.53
C VAL A 141 -6.43 -9.68 -19.91
N ASP A 142 -5.37 -9.77 -20.72
CA ASP A 142 -4.00 -9.54 -20.26
C ASP A 142 -3.77 -8.08 -19.84
N LEU A 143 -4.39 -7.13 -20.54
CA LEU A 143 -4.34 -5.73 -20.18
C LEU A 143 -5.04 -5.45 -18.85
N TYR A 144 -6.20 -6.08 -18.61
CA TYR A 144 -6.90 -5.94 -17.35
C TYR A 144 -6.11 -6.55 -16.20
N LYS A 145 -5.53 -7.75 -16.40
CA LYS A 145 -4.61 -8.37 -15.43
C LYS A 145 -3.45 -7.46 -15.10
N LEU A 146 -2.80 -6.88 -16.10
CA LEU A 146 -1.68 -5.94 -15.90
C LEU A 146 -2.10 -4.73 -15.06
N ALA A 147 -3.29 -4.18 -15.29
CA ALA A 147 -3.81 -3.05 -14.50
C ALA A 147 -4.03 -3.45 -13.04
N VAL A 148 -4.66 -4.60 -12.80
CA VAL A 148 -4.95 -5.11 -11.45
C VAL A 148 -3.68 -5.58 -10.72
N GLU A 149 -2.68 -6.13 -11.42
CA GLU A 149 -1.37 -6.45 -10.84
C GLU A 149 -0.64 -5.20 -10.34
N LYS A 150 -0.78 -4.07 -11.06
CA LYS A 150 -0.24 -2.80 -10.59
C LYS A 150 -0.97 -2.28 -9.35
N GLU A 151 -2.30 -2.38 -9.31
CA GLU A 151 -3.10 -2.08 -8.12
C GLU A 151 -2.62 -2.94 -6.94
N LEU A 152 -2.51 -4.26 -7.14
CA LEU A 152 -2.06 -5.20 -6.12
C LEU A 152 -0.69 -4.80 -5.56
N LYS A 153 0.27 -4.53 -6.43
CA LYS A 153 1.62 -4.09 -6.03
C LYS A 153 1.59 -2.77 -5.25
N GLN A 154 0.71 -1.83 -5.60
CA GLN A 154 0.54 -0.59 -4.85
C GLN A 154 -0.01 -0.85 -3.44
N GLU A 155 -1.04 -1.70 -3.32
CA GLU A 155 -1.66 -2.05 -2.04
C GLU A 155 -0.71 -2.86 -1.14
N GLU A 156 0.09 -3.76 -1.70
CA GLU A 156 1.16 -4.48 -0.98
C GLU A 156 2.25 -3.53 -0.46
N ASN A 157 2.63 -2.53 -1.26
CA ASN A 157 3.61 -1.54 -0.83
C ASN A 157 3.09 -0.68 0.33
N LYS A 158 1.80 -0.29 0.30
CA LYS A 158 1.15 0.41 1.42
C LYS A 158 1.14 -0.46 2.68
N LEU A 159 0.77 -1.73 2.55
CA LEU A 159 0.80 -2.70 3.66
C LEU A 159 2.19 -2.78 4.28
N LYS A 160 3.22 -2.98 3.45
CA LYS A 160 4.62 -3.08 3.88
C LYS A 160 5.09 -1.80 4.57
N ALA A 161 4.69 -0.63 4.09
CA ALA A 161 5.01 0.65 4.72
C ALA A 161 4.37 0.75 6.12
N ALA A 162 3.09 0.40 6.25
CA ALA A 162 2.38 0.41 7.53
C ALA A 162 2.99 -0.56 8.55
N GLU A 163 3.34 -1.78 8.13
CA GLU A 163 4.00 -2.78 8.98
C GLU A 163 5.39 -2.30 9.46
N ASN A 164 6.15 -1.64 8.58
CA ASN A 164 7.44 -1.05 8.94
C ASN A 164 7.29 0.07 9.98
N ASP A 165 6.25 0.89 9.87
CA ASP A 165 5.99 1.95 10.83
C ASP A 165 5.54 1.40 12.19
N LEU A 166 4.69 0.38 12.21
CA LEU A 166 4.35 -0.34 13.46
C LEU A 166 5.61 -0.88 14.13
N LYS A 167 6.52 -1.52 13.36
CA LYS A 167 7.79 -2.03 13.89
C LYS A 167 8.67 -0.94 14.49
N LYS A 168 8.72 0.26 13.89
CA LYS A 168 9.43 1.41 14.47
C LYS A 168 8.78 1.88 15.77
N MET A 169 7.44 1.91 15.83
CA MET A 169 6.70 2.27 17.04
C MET A 169 6.99 1.30 18.18
N GLN A 170 6.93 -0.01 17.92
CA GLN A 170 7.25 -1.06 18.90
C GLN A 170 8.67 -0.93 19.47
N ARG A 171 9.66 -0.63 18.62
CA ARG A 171 11.04 -0.37 19.06
C ARG A 171 11.13 0.86 19.98
N LYS A 172 10.42 1.94 19.64
CA LYS A 172 10.37 3.16 20.44
C LYS A 172 9.63 2.93 21.76
N ASN A 173 8.56 2.15 21.76
CA ASN A 173 7.84 1.73 22.96
C ASN A 173 8.76 0.93 23.88
N LYS A 174 9.50 -0.06 23.35
CA LYS A 174 10.52 -0.81 24.12
C LYS A 174 11.60 0.11 24.71
N SER A 175 12.08 1.10 23.96
CA SER A 175 13.04 2.10 24.46
C SER A 175 12.45 2.94 25.60
N PHE A 176 11.20 3.38 25.50
CA PHE A 176 10.56 4.12 26.58
C PHE A 176 10.34 3.27 27.83
N ASN A 177 9.94 2.01 27.69
CA ASN A 177 9.82 1.09 28.83
C ASN A 177 11.17 0.91 29.53
N LYS A 178 12.28 0.77 28.78
CA LYS A 178 13.63 0.72 29.39
C LYS A 178 13.89 1.97 30.23
N LYS A 179 13.60 3.17 29.72
CA LYS A 179 13.81 4.43 30.45
C LYS A 179 12.92 4.57 31.68
N VAL A 180 11.70 4.02 31.66
CA VAL A 180 10.84 3.92 32.85
C VAL A 180 11.48 3.01 33.88
N ASN A 181 11.93 1.82 33.48
CA ASN A 181 12.56 0.86 34.39
C ASN A 181 13.85 1.44 35.02
N ASP A 182 14.68 2.13 34.24
CA ASP A 182 15.89 2.77 34.74
C ASP A 182 15.55 3.87 35.77
N ALA A 183 14.55 4.72 35.46
CA ALA A 183 14.10 5.76 36.39
C ALA A 183 13.45 5.19 37.66
N GLN A 184 12.76 4.05 37.58
CA GLN A 184 12.18 3.36 38.74
C GLN A 184 13.27 2.81 39.67
N LYS A 185 14.35 2.24 39.10
CA LYS A 185 15.50 1.79 39.88
C LYS A 185 16.18 2.95 40.59
N GLU A 186 16.46 4.03 39.86
CA GLU A 186 17.05 5.27 40.42
C GLU A 186 16.16 5.85 41.53
N GLN A 187 14.85 5.90 41.31
CA GLN A 187 13.90 6.34 42.32
C GLN A 187 13.94 5.47 43.58
N SER A 188 14.06 4.14 43.43
CA SER A 188 14.15 3.21 44.57
C SER A 188 15.40 3.47 45.40
N THR A 189 16.57 3.62 44.76
CA THR A 189 17.83 3.92 45.44
C THR A 189 17.78 5.26 46.17
N LEU A 190 17.38 6.33 45.46
CA LEU A 190 17.29 7.68 46.04
C LEU A 190 16.25 7.75 47.17
N SER A 191 15.15 7.00 47.07
CA SER A 191 14.14 6.97 48.13
C SER A 191 14.67 6.32 49.41
N GLU A 192 15.49 5.28 49.29
CA GLU A 192 16.12 4.63 50.44
C GLU A 192 17.21 5.51 51.05
N GLU A 193 18.02 6.18 50.23
CA GLU A 193 19.01 7.16 50.71
C GLU A 193 18.36 8.32 51.47
N VAL A 194 17.27 8.89 50.93
CA VAL A 194 16.51 9.95 51.59
C VAL A 194 15.98 9.45 52.94
N ARG A 195 15.39 8.25 52.98
CA ARG A 195 14.86 7.64 54.21
C ARG A 195 15.94 7.48 55.28
N GLN A 196 17.11 6.95 54.91
CA GLN A 196 18.24 6.76 55.82
C GLN A 196 18.78 8.09 56.35
N LYS A 197 18.91 9.11 55.49
CA LYS A 197 19.35 10.46 55.90
C LYS A 197 18.35 11.15 56.81
N GLU A 198 17.05 11.01 56.56
CA GLU A 198 15.98 11.52 57.44
C GLU A 198 16.01 10.85 58.82
N GLU A 199 16.19 9.53 58.86
CA GLU A 199 16.30 8.76 60.11
C GLU A 199 17.55 9.18 60.91
N PHE A 200 18.69 9.31 60.23
CA PHE A 200 19.93 9.79 60.87
C PHE A 200 19.76 11.22 61.42
N LEU A 201 19.14 12.14 60.67
CA LEU A 201 18.88 13.51 61.14
C LEU A 201 17.94 13.56 62.35
N ARG A 202 16.90 12.71 62.38
CA ARG A 202 16.01 12.57 63.54
C ARG A 202 16.77 12.08 64.77
N ASN A 203 17.56 11.02 64.62
CA ASN A 203 18.29 10.42 65.74
C ASN A 203 19.47 11.29 66.19
N SER A 204 20.09 12.05 65.28
CA SER A 204 21.18 13.00 65.61
C SER A 204 20.69 14.25 66.35
N ALA A 205 19.40 14.59 66.27
CA ALA A 205 18.83 15.69 67.04
C ALA A 205 18.86 15.41 68.56
N GLU A 206 19.02 14.15 68.99
CA GLU A 206 19.18 13.77 70.40
C GLU A 206 20.65 13.83 70.89
N THR A 207 21.66 14.02 70.03
CA THR A 207 23.09 13.83 70.40
C THR A 207 24.00 15.04 70.13
N ILE A 208 23.47 16.26 69.91
CA ILE A 208 24.30 17.45 69.61
C ILE A 208 24.14 18.52 70.70
N GLU A 209 24.78 18.29 71.84
CA GLU A 209 25.46 19.36 72.58
C GLU A 209 26.95 19.19 72.32
N LEU A 210 27.61 20.06 71.54
CA LEU A 210 29.05 20.29 71.67
C LEU A 210 29.44 21.67 71.10
N GLU A 211 29.90 22.50 72.04
CA GLU A 211 30.79 23.67 72.04
C GLU A 211 30.80 24.74 70.92
N PRO A 212 30.90 26.03 71.30
CA PRO A 212 30.94 27.16 70.37
C PRO A 212 32.36 27.34 69.79
N GLY A 213 32.48 27.31 68.47
CA GLY A 213 33.74 27.63 67.78
C GLY A 213 33.51 28.02 66.32
N ASP A 214 34.00 29.20 65.97
CA ASP A 214 33.84 29.90 64.69
C ASP A 214 33.99 29.03 63.42
N GLY A 215 33.04 29.20 62.50
CA GLY A 215 33.25 29.02 61.05
C GLY A 215 33.07 27.62 60.44
N LYS A 216 32.83 26.55 61.22
CA LYS A 216 32.57 25.21 60.67
C LYS A 216 31.07 24.93 60.63
N LYS A 217 30.51 24.68 59.43
CA LYS A 217 29.15 24.14 59.28
C LYS A 217 29.01 22.93 60.20
N THR A 218 28.00 22.93 61.06
CA THR A 218 27.70 21.77 61.91
C THR A 218 27.40 20.56 61.03
N GLN A 219 27.74 19.35 61.48
CA GLN A 219 27.48 18.12 60.70
C GLN A 219 26.01 18.03 60.26
N LYS A 220 25.09 18.53 61.10
CA LYS A 220 23.66 18.69 60.82
C LYS A 220 23.38 19.52 59.55
N GLU A 221 24.01 20.69 59.40
CA GLU A 221 23.84 21.53 58.20
C GLU A 221 24.37 20.87 56.91
N ILE A 222 25.40 20.04 57.03
CA ILE A 222 25.94 19.27 55.89
C ILE A 222 24.94 18.20 55.47
N LEU A 223 24.44 17.41 56.43
CA LEU A 223 23.42 16.39 56.22
C LEU A 223 22.11 16.96 55.65
N GLU A 224 21.64 18.10 56.14
CA GLU A 224 20.44 18.77 55.60
C GLU A 224 20.62 19.22 54.14
N LYS A 225 21.82 19.67 53.75
CA LYS A 225 22.12 20.03 52.36
C LYS A 225 22.15 18.81 51.45
N GLU A 226 22.75 17.72 51.92
CA GLU A 226 22.76 16.45 51.19
C GLU A 226 21.37 15.85 51.05
N LEU A 227 20.54 15.91 52.10
CA LEU A 227 19.14 15.47 52.05
C LEU A 227 18.36 16.26 50.98
N LYS A 228 18.43 17.60 51.00
CA LYS A 228 17.79 18.45 49.98
C LYS A 228 18.27 18.13 48.57
N SER A 229 19.54 17.77 48.41
CA SER A 229 20.09 17.35 47.12
C SER A 229 19.47 16.03 46.66
N SER A 230 19.48 15.00 47.51
CA SER A 230 18.88 13.69 47.22
C SER A 230 17.36 13.80 46.94
N GLU A 231 16.62 14.61 47.69
CA GLU A 231 15.19 14.88 47.41
C GLU A 231 14.97 15.53 46.03
N LYS A 232 15.85 16.46 45.65
CA LYS A 232 15.78 17.13 44.34
C LYS A 232 16.04 16.14 43.20
N GLU A 233 16.97 15.22 43.39
CA GLU A 233 17.25 14.13 42.44
C GLU A 233 16.09 13.14 42.37
N LEU A 234 15.54 12.73 43.51
CA LEU A 234 14.36 11.87 43.58
C LEU A 234 13.17 12.48 42.82
N LYS A 235 12.95 13.80 42.98
CA LYS A 235 11.93 14.54 42.24
C LYS A 235 12.20 14.57 40.74
N LYS A 236 13.47 14.66 40.30
CA LYS A 236 13.84 14.59 38.88
C LYS A 236 13.56 13.19 38.33
N ALA A 237 13.96 12.13 39.02
CA ALA A 237 13.71 10.74 38.62
C ALA A 237 12.20 10.46 38.44
N LYS A 238 11.37 10.86 39.41
CA LYS A 238 9.89 10.78 39.33
C LYS A 238 9.32 11.51 38.10
N LYS A 239 9.84 12.71 37.79
CA LYS A 239 9.44 13.47 36.59
C LYS A 239 9.82 12.76 35.29
N VAL A 240 11.01 12.15 35.25
CA VAL A 240 11.47 11.36 34.10
C VAL A 240 10.57 10.14 33.89
N GLN A 241 10.25 9.40 34.94
CA GLN A 241 9.32 8.26 34.90
C GLN A 241 7.97 8.68 34.31
N SER A 242 7.30 9.66 34.94
CA SER A 242 5.99 10.17 34.48
C SER A 242 6.03 10.65 33.02
N LYS A 243 7.13 11.30 32.60
CA LYS A 243 7.30 11.74 31.21
C LYS A 243 7.30 10.56 30.23
N TYR A 244 7.99 9.48 30.54
CA TYR A 244 8.06 8.31 29.65
C TYR A 244 6.82 7.44 29.72
N GLU A 245 6.15 7.32 30.87
CA GLU A 245 4.84 6.64 30.98
C GLU A 245 3.79 7.30 30.09
N ARG A 246 3.70 8.64 30.08
CA ARG A 246 2.82 9.37 29.15
C ARG A 246 3.14 9.07 27.69
N LYS A 247 4.44 8.97 27.35
CA LYS A 247 4.87 8.61 25.99
C LYS A 247 4.53 7.16 25.63
N ILE A 248 4.62 6.23 26.58
CA ILE A 248 4.21 4.83 26.42
C ILE A 248 2.70 4.74 26.17
N SER A 249 1.89 5.45 26.96
CA SER A 249 0.44 5.47 26.77
C SER A 249 0.08 5.99 25.37
N LYS A 250 0.70 7.10 24.94
CA LYS A 250 0.50 7.66 23.60
C LYS A 250 0.92 6.69 22.49
N ILE A 251 2.09 6.07 22.59
CA ILE A 251 2.58 5.19 21.53
C ILE A 251 1.78 3.89 21.46
N LYS A 252 1.33 3.33 22.58
CA LYS A 252 0.44 2.16 22.60
C LYS A 252 -0.89 2.44 21.89
N ARG A 253 -1.43 3.66 22.01
CA ARG A 253 -2.63 4.05 21.26
C ARG A 253 -2.35 4.09 19.75
N GLN A 254 -1.22 4.69 19.35
CA GLN A 254 -0.80 4.76 17.95
C GLN A 254 -0.50 3.37 17.35
N GLU A 255 0.07 2.46 18.14
CA GLU A 255 0.28 1.07 17.73
C GLU A 255 -1.04 0.37 17.40
N ARG A 256 -2.06 0.49 18.26
CA ARG A 256 -3.39 -0.08 17.99
C ARG A 256 -4.05 0.51 16.75
N GLU A 257 -4.03 1.84 16.62
CA GLU A 257 -4.56 2.53 15.43
C GLU A 257 -3.87 2.01 14.15
N LYS A 258 -2.55 1.76 14.21
CA LYS A 258 -1.77 1.25 13.08
C LYS A 258 -2.02 -0.25 12.83
N GLU A 259 -2.27 -1.05 13.85
CA GLU A 259 -2.67 -2.46 13.73
C GLU A 259 -4.03 -2.58 13.01
N ASP A 260 -5.00 -1.72 13.34
CA ASP A 260 -6.29 -1.66 12.67
C ASP A 260 -6.15 -1.26 11.18
N GLU A 261 -5.29 -0.29 10.89
CA GLU A 261 -4.94 0.11 9.52
C GLU A 261 -4.33 -1.05 8.73
N ILE A 262 -3.38 -1.78 9.32
CA ILE A 262 -2.75 -2.97 8.71
C ILE A 262 -3.81 -4.05 8.44
N SER A 263 -4.75 -4.28 9.37
CA SER A 263 -5.82 -5.26 9.17
C SER A 263 -6.69 -4.90 7.96
N LYS A 264 -7.17 -3.66 7.88
CA LYS A 264 -7.96 -3.19 6.74
C LYS A 264 -7.20 -3.27 5.43
N GLN A 265 -5.91 -2.93 5.46
CA GLN A 265 -5.05 -2.99 4.28
C GLN A 265 -4.83 -4.45 3.81
N LYS A 266 -4.72 -5.42 4.72
CA LYS A 266 -4.66 -6.85 4.38
C LYS A 266 -5.92 -7.33 3.70
N ASP A 267 -7.08 -6.86 4.15
CA ASP A 267 -8.35 -7.19 3.50
C ASP A 267 -8.43 -6.59 2.09
N LYS A 268 -7.93 -5.36 1.90
CA LYS A 268 -7.85 -4.75 0.57
C LYS A 268 -6.92 -5.52 -0.37
N VAL A 269 -5.76 -5.95 0.09
CA VAL A 269 -4.84 -6.79 -0.71
C VAL A 269 -5.54 -8.08 -1.15
N LYS A 270 -6.22 -8.78 -0.22
CA LYS A 270 -6.97 -10.00 -0.56
C LYS A 270 -8.10 -9.76 -1.56
N GLU A 271 -8.79 -8.62 -1.46
CA GLU A 271 -9.83 -8.22 -2.40
C GLU A 271 -9.25 -8.10 -3.82
N VAL A 272 -8.11 -7.42 -3.96
CA VAL A 272 -7.43 -7.23 -5.25
C VAL A 272 -6.85 -8.55 -5.78
N GLU A 273 -6.29 -9.40 -4.92
CA GLU A 273 -5.85 -10.76 -5.31
C GLU A 273 -7.01 -11.61 -5.85
N THR A 274 -8.16 -11.55 -5.18
CA THR A 274 -9.36 -12.28 -5.60
C THR A 274 -9.86 -11.76 -6.93
N LYS A 275 -9.88 -10.43 -7.09
CA LYS A 275 -10.21 -9.76 -8.34
C LYS A 275 -9.30 -10.24 -9.48
N LEU A 276 -7.98 -10.25 -9.28
CA LEU A 276 -7.00 -10.71 -10.27
C LEU A 276 -7.24 -12.16 -10.70
N LYS A 277 -7.51 -13.07 -9.75
CA LYS A 277 -7.78 -14.49 -10.02
C LYS A 277 -9.06 -14.73 -10.84
N ASN A 278 -10.02 -13.82 -10.75
CA ASN A 278 -11.32 -13.96 -11.40
C ASN A 278 -11.37 -13.37 -12.82
N ILE A 279 -10.34 -12.63 -13.26
CA ILE A 279 -10.28 -12.04 -14.61
C ILE A 279 -10.21 -13.16 -15.67
N ARG A 280 -11.17 -13.16 -16.60
CA ARG A 280 -11.33 -14.17 -17.66
C ARG A 280 -11.61 -13.56 -19.01
#